data_AF-Q9M6Q2-F1
#
_entry.id   AF-Q9M6Q2-F1
#
_cell.length_a   1.000
_cell.length_b   1.000
_cell.length_c   1.000
_cell.angle_alpha   90.00
_cell.angle_beta   90.00
_cell.angle_gamma   90.00
#
_symmetry.space_group_name_H-M   'P 1'
#
loop_
_entity.id
_entity.type
_entity.pdbx_description
1 polymer ?
#
loop_
_entity_poly.entity_id
_entity_poly.type
_entity_poly.pdbx_seq_one_letter_code
_entity_poly.pdbx_strand_id
1 'polypeptide(L)' 'PCQYNPDAFMNFEDAWKQWTSGIPANKIFLGLPASPTAAGSGFISADDLTSTVLPVIKGSSK' A
#
# COMPACT_ATOMS: atom_id res chain seq x y z
N PRO A 1 -0.62 3.83 11.72
CA PRO A 1 -0.02 2.60 11.15
C PRO A 1 0.05 2.77 9.62
N CYS A 2 1.21 2.57 8.99
CA CYS A 2 1.40 2.81 7.55
C CYS A 2 1.06 1.59 6.67
N GLN A 3 0.77 0.44 7.29
CA GLN A 3 0.30 -0.76 6.62
C GLN A 3 -1.17 -0.65 6.21
N TYR A 4 -1.57 -1.45 5.23
CA TYR A 4 -2.98 -1.59 4.87
C TYR A 4 -3.80 -2.08 6.07
N ASN A 5 -4.89 -1.37 6.32
CA ASN A 5 -5.94 -1.74 7.26
C ASN A 5 -7.28 -1.28 6.65
N PRO A 6 -8.25 -2.18 6.42
CA PRO A 6 -9.54 -1.80 5.84
C PRO A 6 -10.26 -0.73 6.66
N ASP A 7 -10.14 -0.75 7.99
CA ASP A 7 -10.76 0.25 8.87
C ASP A 7 -10.02 1.60 8.89
N ALA A 8 -8.78 1.64 8.36
CA ALA A 8 -7.91 2.80 8.46
C ALA A 8 -7.11 3.03 7.17
N PHE A 9 -7.76 2.83 6.03
CA PHE A 9 -7.13 2.89 4.70
C PHE A 9 -6.45 4.24 4.41
N MET A 10 -7.01 5.35 4.91
CA MET A 10 -6.40 6.69 4.76
C MET A 10 -4.96 6.74 5.25
N ASN A 11 -4.61 6.01 6.32
CA ASN A 11 -3.24 6.02 6.84
C ASN A 11 -2.24 5.40 5.85
N PHE A 12 -2.67 4.38 5.09
CA PHE A 12 -1.86 3.78 4.04
C PHE A 12 -1.71 4.75 2.87
N GLU A 13 -2.79 5.39 2.45
CA GLU A 13 -2.76 6.37 1.36
C GLU A 13 -1.84 7.55 1.66
N ASP A 14 -1.90 8.10 2.87
CA ASP A 14 -1.03 9.21 3.30
C ASP A 14 0.44 8.78 3.37
N ALA A 15 0.72 7.57 3.88
CA ALA A 15 2.08 7.03 3.86
C ALA A 15 2.60 6.83 2.43
N TRP A 16 1.75 6.33 1.52
CA TRP A 16 2.10 6.17 0.11
C TRP A 16 2.39 7.50 -0.59
N LYS A 17 1.58 8.54 -0.32
CA LYS A 17 1.84 9.91 -0.81
C LYS A 17 3.15 10.47 -0.27
N GLN A 18 3.45 10.26 1.01
CA GLN A 18 4.72 10.67 1.61
C GLN A 18 5.91 9.97 0.96
N TRP A 19 5.82 8.67 0.68
CA TRP A 19 6.89 7.93 0.01
C TRP A 19 7.09 8.40 -1.43
N THR A 20 6.00 8.52 -2.19
CA THR A 20 6.08 8.90 -3.61
C THR A 20 6.47 10.36 -3.84
N SER A 21 6.13 11.26 -2.92
CA SER A 21 6.54 12.67 -2.97
C SER A 21 7.87 12.97 -2.30
N GLY A 22 8.21 12.25 -1.23
CA GLY A 22 9.36 12.55 -0.37
C GLY A 22 10.63 11.78 -0.73
N ILE A 23 10.51 10.64 -1.40
CA ILE A 23 11.66 9.80 -1.76
C ILE A 23 12.09 10.11 -3.21
N PRO A 24 13.34 10.58 -3.43
CA PRO A 24 13.88 10.77 -4.76
C PRO A 24 14.24 9.41 -5.39
N ALA A 25 13.21 8.66 -5.78
CA ALA A 25 13.32 7.40 -6.50
C ALA A 25 12.57 7.49 -7.84
N ASN A 26 13.00 6.68 -8.82
CA ASN A 26 12.35 6.59 -10.13
C ASN A 26 11.22 5.56 -10.15
N LYS A 27 11.20 4.63 -9.18
CA LYS A 27 10.18 3.59 -9.00
C LYS A 27 10.05 3.29 -7.52
N ILE A 28 8.81 3.13 -7.04
CA ILE A 28 8.51 2.67 -5.68
C ILE A 28 7.60 1.46 -5.78
N PHE A 29 7.94 0.40 -5.05
CA PHE A 29 7.17 -0.83 -5.02
C PHE A 29 6.56 -1.03 -3.63
N LEU A 30 5.32 -1.49 -3.60
CA LEU A 30 4.65 -1.85 -2.36
C LEU A 30 4.96 -3.31 -2.01
N GLY A 31 5.70 -3.52 -0.92
CA GLY A 31 5.93 -4.85 -0.35
C GLY A 31 4.69 -5.34 0.39
N LEU A 32 4.16 -6.49 -0.02
CA LEU A 32 2.97 -7.09 0.59
C LEU A 32 3.27 -8.53 1.04
N PRO A 33 2.76 -8.95 2.21
CA PRO A 33 2.82 -10.35 2.60
C PRO A 33 1.86 -11.17 1.73
N ALA A 34 2.36 -12.26 1.16
CA ALA A 34 1.61 -13.12 0.24
C ALA A 34 0.59 -14.05 0.94
N SER A 35 0.61 -14.13 2.28
CA SER A 35 -0.24 -14.99 3.10
C SER A 35 -0.53 -14.33 4.45
N PRO A 36 -1.71 -14.58 5.08
CA PRO A 36 -1.97 -14.18 6.46
C PRO A 36 -0.96 -14.73 7.46
N THR A 37 -0.31 -15.86 7.14
CA THR A 37 0.74 -16.47 8.00
C THR A 37 2.13 -15.90 7.73
N ALA A 38 2.32 -15.12 6.66
CA ALA A 38 3.62 -14.53 6.32
C ALA A 38 3.96 -13.32 7.19
N ALA A 39 2.96 -12.68 7.81
CA ALA A 39 3.13 -11.56 8.73
C ALA A 39 1.98 -11.51 9.72
N GLY A 40 2.22 -11.01 10.94
CA GLY A 40 1.16 -10.87 11.95
C GLY A 40 0.06 -9.87 11.58
N SER A 41 0.26 -9.03 10.55
CA SER A 41 -0.72 -8.10 10.02
C SER A 41 -0.29 -7.55 8.64
N GLY A 42 -1.19 -6.85 7.94
CA GLY A 42 -0.89 -6.21 6.65
C GLY A 42 -1.09 -7.10 5.42
N PHE A 43 -1.64 -8.32 5.60
CA PHE A 43 -2.15 -9.13 4.50
C PHE A 43 -3.36 -8.45 3.86
N ILE A 44 -3.40 -8.49 2.53
CA ILE A 44 -4.46 -7.92 1.71
C ILE A 44 -4.96 -9.03 0.80
N SER A 45 -6.27 -9.22 0.73
CA SER A 45 -6.87 -10.13 -0.25
C SER A 45 -6.55 -9.65 -1.67
N ALA A 46 -6.53 -10.55 -2.66
CA ALA A 46 -6.28 -10.16 -4.04
C ALA A 46 -7.35 -9.19 -4.58
N ASP A 47 -8.60 -9.38 -4.16
CA ASP A 47 -9.73 -8.51 -4.52
C ASP A 47 -9.58 -7.10 -3.96
N ASP A 48 -9.21 -6.95 -2.67
CA ASP A 48 -8.99 -5.64 -2.04
C ASP A 48 -7.73 -4.96 -2.59
N LEU A 49 -6.68 -5.74 -2.86
CA LEU A 49 -5.47 -5.24 -3.50
C LEU A 49 -5.79 -4.62 -4.86
N THR A 50 -6.58 -5.33 -5.68
CA THR A 50 -6.90 -4.88 -7.03
C THR A 50 -7.93 -3.75 -7.08
N SER A 51 -8.91 -3.75 -6.19
CA SER A 51 -10.01 -2.79 -6.20
C SER A 51 -9.73 -1.51 -5.40
N THR A 52 -8.91 -1.60 -4.34
CA THR A 52 -8.71 -0.48 -3.40
C THR A 52 -7.28 0.04 -3.44
N VAL A 53 -6.28 -0.84 -3.43
CA VAL A 53 -4.86 -0.44 -3.31
C VAL A 53 -4.25 -0.07 -4.66
N LEU A 54 -4.44 -0.90 -5.69
CA LEU A 54 -3.87 -0.66 -7.03
C LEU A 54 -4.25 0.70 -7.63
N PRO A 55 -5.51 1.17 -7.55
CA PRO A 55 -5.88 2.48 -8.10
C PRO A 55 -5.15 3.63 -7.39
N VAL A 56 -4.96 3.53 -6.07
CA VAL A 56 -4.28 4.56 -5.28
C VAL A 56 -2.78 4.60 -5.60
N ILE A 57 -2.14 3.44 -5.71
CA ILE A 57 -0.70 3.42 -6.00
C ILE A 57 -0.36 3.77 -7.44
N LYS A 58 -1.20 3.37 -8.41
CA LYS A 58 -1.03 3.69 -9.84
C LYS A 58 -1.36 5.14 -10.18
N GLY A 59 -2.11 5.84 -9.32
CA GLY A 59 -2.37 7.26 -9.46
C GLY A 59 -1.17 8.15 -9.11
N SER A 60 -0.12 7.59 -8.53
CA SER A 60 1.10 8.33 -8.23
C SER A 60 2.02 8.42 -9.45
N SER A 61 2.71 9.55 -9.63
CA SER A 61 3.59 9.85 -10.76
C SER A 61 4.93 9.08 -10.75
N LYS A 62 5.04 7.98 -9.99
CA LYS A 62 6.26 7.21 -9.70
C LYS A 62 6.20 5.78 -10.23
#